data_AF-A0A9E5QSP7-F1
#
_entry.id   AF-A0A9E5QSP7-F1
#
_cell.length_a   1.000
_cell.length_b   1.000
_cell.length_c   1.000
_cell.angle_alpha   90.00
_cell.angle_beta   90.00
_cell.angle_gamma   90.00
#
_symmetry.space_group_name_H-M   'P 1'
#
loop_
_entity.id
_entity.type
_entity.pdbx_description
1 polymer ?
#
loop_
_entity_poly.entity_id
_entity_poly.type
_entity_poly.pdbx_seq_one_letter_code
_entity_poly.pdbx_strand_id
1 'polypeptide(L)' 'PITAWSCPHGVGRWERHCGCASEGGYQQHWRQPLRQALNTLRDQLVEIYEAKAPRYLRDPWVLAIAISKSFCSVHQP' A
#
# COMPACT_ATOMS: atom_id res chain seq x y z
N PRO A 1 -7.11 -12.61 -11.97
CA PRO A 1 -5.72 -12.17 -11.63
C PRO A 1 -5.63 -10.64 -11.50
N ILE A 2 -4.83 -10.13 -10.56
CA ILE A 2 -4.63 -8.68 -10.40
C ILE A 2 -3.76 -8.18 -11.55
N THR A 3 -4.24 -7.19 -12.31
CA THR A 3 -3.60 -6.68 -13.53
C THR A 3 -3.02 -5.28 -13.33
N ALA A 4 -2.07 -4.90 -14.19
CA ALA A 4 -1.58 -3.53 -14.29
C ALA A 4 -1.34 -3.18 -15.77
N TRP A 5 -1.71 -1.96 -16.17
CA TRP A 5 -1.52 -1.47 -17.55
C TRP A 5 -0.06 -1.50 -18.02
N SER A 6 0.87 -1.41 -17.07
CA SER A 6 2.29 -1.28 -17.33
C SER A 6 3.08 -2.58 -17.19
N CYS A 7 2.45 -3.73 -16.92
CA CYS A 7 3.19 -4.99 -16.77
C CYS A 7 2.36 -6.21 -17.22
N PRO A 8 2.89 -7.02 -18.15
CA PRO A 8 2.19 -8.23 -18.60
C PRO A 8 2.08 -9.28 -17.49
N HIS A 9 2.91 -9.20 -16.44
CA HIS A 9 2.86 -10.06 -15.26
C HIS A 9 1.95 -9.51 -14.15
N GLY A 10 0.95 -8.71 -14.51
CA GLY A 10 0.03 -8.06 -13.57
C GLY A 10 0.75 -7.02 -12.72
N VAL A 11 0.58 -7.06 -11.40
CA VAL A 11 1.30 -6.15 -10.49
C VAL A 11 2.75 -6.55 -10.22
N GLY A 12 3.28 -7.57 -10.93
CA GLY A 12 4.61 -8.12 -10.69
C GLY A 12 5.73 -7.09 -10.69
N ARG A 13 5.64 -6.04 -11.54
CA ARG A 13 6.59 -4.91 -11.54
C ARG A 13 6.74 -4.26 -10.15
N TRP A 14 5.67 -4.20 -9.36
CA TRP A 14 5.62 -3.51 -8.07
C TRP A 14 5.73 -4.42 -6.84
N GLU A 15 5.77 -5.73 -7.08
CA GLU A 15 5.68 -6.74 -6.03
C GLU A 15 6.93 -7.63 -5.96
N ARG A 16 7.54 -7.97 -7.10
CA ARG A 16 8.62 -8.96 -7.18
C ARG A 16 9.60 -8.68 -8.32
N HIS A 17 10.64 -9.49 -8.39
CA HIS A 17 11.51 -9.55 -9.57
C HIS A 17 10.78 -10.26 -10.73
N CYS A 18 10.00 -9.52 -11.51
CA CYS A 18 9.27 -10.06 -12.68
C CYS A 18 10.00 -9.89 -14.02
N GLY A 19 11.18 -9.25 -14.03
CA GLY A 19 11.99 -9.03 -15.23
C GLY A 19 11.51 -7.92 -16.18
N CYS A 20 10.30 -7.37 -15.99
CA CYS A 20 9.75 -6.33 -16.87
C CYS A 20 10.19 -4.89 -16.55
N ALA A 21 11.04 -4.68 -15.53
CA ALA A 21 11.47 -3.35 -15.15
C ALA A 21 12.75 -2.93 -15.87
N SER A 22 12.73 -1.73 -16.46
CA SER A 22 13.85 -1.12 -17.19
C SER A 22 14.85 -0.43 -16.26
N GLU A 23 15.10 -0.98 -15.06
CA GLU A 23 16.02 -0.40 -14.07
C GLU A 23 17.49 -0.72 -14.40
N GLY A 24 17.90 -0.54 -15.66
CA GLY A 24 19.31 -0.60 -16.06
C GLY A 24 20.04 -1.93 -15.78
N GLY A 25 19.32 -3.05 -15.66
CA GLY A 25 19.90 -4.38 -15.42
C GLY A 25 20.05 -4.79 -13.95
N TYR A 26 19.69 -3.93 -12.98
CA TYR A 26 19.66 -4.33 -11.57
C TYR A 26 18.56 -5.36 -11.30
N GLN A 27 18.87 -6.42 -10.56
CA GLN A 27 17.86 -7.40 -10.16
C GLN A 27 16.94 -6.84 -9.06
N GLN A 28 15.63 -6.91 -9.29
CA GLN A 28 14.63 -6.29 -8.41
C GLN A 28 14.14 -7.22 -7.29
N HIS A 29 15.01 -8.12 -6.81
CA HIS A 29 14.69 -9.05 -5.72
C HIS A 29 14.31 -8.34 -4.43
N TRP A 30 14.78 -7.10 -4.23
CA TRP A 30 14.49 -6.27 -3.06
C TRP A 30 13.01 -5.84 -2.93
N ARG A 31 12.24 -5.81 -4.03
CA ARG A 31 10.84 -5.34 -4.01
C ARG A 31 9.94 -6.19 -3.14
N GLN A 32 10.14 -7.52 -3.19
CA GLN A 32 9.34 -8.47 -2.43
C GLN A 32 9.56 -8.34 -0.91
N PRO A 33 10.79 -8.43 -0.36
CA PRO A 33 11.00 -8.26 1.08
C PRO A 33 10.61 -6.86 1.55
N LEU A 34 10.82 -5.81 0.74
CA LEU A 34 10.36 -4.47 1.10
C LEU A 34 8.84 -4.39 1.21
N ARG A 35 8.10 -4.89 0.22
CA ARG A 35 6.63 -4.91 0.25
C ARG A 35 6.10 -5.74 1.42
N GLN A 36 6.73 -6.87 1.69
CA GLN A 36 6.40 -7.70 2.85
C GLN A 36 6.62 -6.93 4.16
N ALA A 37 7.77 -6.27 4.33
CA ALA A 37 8.03 -5.47 5.52
C ALA A 37 7.03 -4.33 5.70
N LEU A 38 6.67 -3.62 4.63
CA LEU A 38 5.67 -2.55 4.68
C LEU A 38 4.25 -3.09 4.98
N ASN A 39 3.89 -4.25 4.45
CA ASN A 39 2.62 -4.92 4.79
C ASN A 39 2.59 -5.32 6.27
N THR A 40 3.67 -5.94 6.77
CA THR A 40 3.78 -6.31 8.19
C THR A 40 3.65 -5.08 9.08
N LEU A 41 4.36 -3.99 8.74
CA LEU A 41 4.28 -2.73 9.49
C LEU A 41 2.85 -2.17 9.47
N ARG A 42 2.19 -2.15 8.31
CA ARG A 42 0.79 -1.72 8.20
C ARG A 42 -0.10 -2.55 9.12
N ASP A 43 0.01 -3.88 9.07
CA ASP A 43 -0.86 -4.77 9.83
C ASP A 43 -0.67 -4.57 11.35
N GLN A 44 0.58 -4.40 11.81
CA GLN A 44 0.87 -4.04 13.21
C GLN A 44 0.30 -2.68 13.62
N LEU A 45 0.35 -1.68 12.73
CA LEU A 45 -0.24 -0.38 13.00
C LEU A 45 -1.77 -0.44 13.06
N VAL A 46 -2.40 -1.29 12.24
CA VAL A 46 -3.85 -1.53 12.30
C VAL A 46 -4.26 -2.06 13.67
N GLU A 47 -3.55 -3.05 14.21
CA GLU A 47 -3.83 -3.58 15.55
C GLU A 47 -3.75 -2.49 16.64
N ILE A 48 -2.69 -1.68 16.60
CA ILE A 48 -2.51 -0.56 17.54
C ILE A 48 -3.64 0.47 17.39
N TYR A 49 -4.04 0.76 16.14
CA TYR A 49 -5.09 1.72 15.84
C TYR A 49 -6.43 1.24 16.38
N GLU A 50 -6.82 0.00 16.11
CA GLU A 50 -8.08 -0.58 16.60
C GLU A 50 -8.13 -0.63 18.13
N ALA A 51 -7.01 -0.91 18.78
CA ALA A 51 -6.94 -0.95 20.24
C ALA A 51 -7.05 0.45 20.89
N LYS A 52 -6.43 1.47 20.28
CA LYS A 52 -6.28 2.80 20.92
C LYS A 52 -7.28 3.85 20.45
N ALA A 53 -7.70 3.80 19.19
CA ALA A 53 -8.54 4.82 18.58
C ALA A 53 -9.96 4.94 19.18
N PRO A 54 -10.65 3.85 19.63
CA PRO A 54 -11.97 3.96 20.24
C PRO A 54 -12.03 4.84 21.50
N ARG A 55 -10.88 5.10 22.14
CA ARG A 55 -10.80 6.03 23.28
C ARG A 55 -11.06 7.49 22.88
N TYR A 56 -10.80 7.83 21.62
CA TYR A 56 -10.85 9.21 21.12
C TYR A 56 -11.92 9.40 20.04
N LEU A 57 -12.28 8.32 19.33
CA LEU A 57 -13.16 8.35 18.16
C LEU A 57 -14.36 7.43 18.37
N ARG A 58 -15.55 7.89 17.98
CA ARG A 58 -16.79 7.08 18.05
C ARG A 58 -16.76 5.93 17.04
N ASP A 59 -16.28 6.18 15.84
CA ASP A 59 -16.05 5.17 14.79
C ASP A 59 -14.69 5.48 14.12
N PRO A 60 -13.60 4.82 14.57
CA PRO A 60 -12.26 5.06 14.06
C PRO A 60 -12.16 4.87 12.54
N TRP A 61 -12.74 3.78 12.02
CA TRP A 61 -12.59 3.41 10.62
C TRP A 61 -13.34 4.34 9.68
N VAL A 62 -14.52 4.83 10.07
CA VAL A 62 -15.22 5.87 9.31
C VAL A 62 -14.38 7.15 9.19
N LEU A 63 -13.70 7.57 10.27
CA LEU A 63 -12.81 8.73 10.21
C LEU A 63 -11.58 8.48 9.31
N ALA A 64 -10.93 7.32 9.43
CA ALA A 64 -9.77 6.99 8.60
C ALA A 64 -10.10 7.04 7.10
N ILE A 65 -11.27 6.50 6.72
CA ILE A 65 -11.78 6.56 5.35
C ILE A 65 -12.08 8.01 4.95
N ALA A 66 -12.72 8.80 5.83
CA ALA A 66 -13.04 10.19 5.54
C ALA A 66 -11.79 11.04 5.30
N ILE A 67 -10.74 10.88 6.12
CA ILE A 67 -9.46 11.57 5.94
C ILE A 67 -8.83 11.19 4.60
N SER A 68 -8.79 9.90 4.27
CA SER A 68 -8.26 9.43 2.99
C SER A 68 -8.98 10.06 1.80
N LYS A 69 -10.32 10.18 1.87
CA LYS A 69 -11.12 10.84 0.83
C LYS A 69 -10.90 12.35 0.76
N SER A 70 -10.80 13.01 1.92
CA SER A 70 -10.54 14.45 1.98
C SER A 70 -9.20 14.81 1.34
N PHE A 71 -8.16 14.00 1.53
CA PHE A 71 -6.87 14.20 0.84
C PHE A 71 -6.99 14.09 -0.69
N CYS A 72 -7.82 13.18 -1.21
CA CYS A 72 -8.06 13.09 -2.66
C CYS A 72 -8.86 14.28 -3.19
N SER A 73 -9.81 14.81 -2.42
CA SER A 73 -10.65 15.94 -2.85
C SER A 73 -9.94 17.29 -2.84
N VAL A 74 -8.84 17.43 -2.09
CA VAL A 74 -8.06 18.68 -2.00
C VAL A 74 -7.19 18.91 -3.25
N HIS A 75 -7.07 17.93 -4.16
CA HIS A 75 -6.26 18.00 -5.38
C HIS A 75 -7.03 17.65 -6.68
N GLN A 76 -8.36 17.76 -6.69
CA GLN A 76 -9.09 17.83 -7.97
C GLN A 76 -9.18 19.30 -8.42
N PRO A 77 -8.94 19.62 -9.71
CA PRO A 77 -9.23 20.94 -10.24
C PRO A 77 -10.73 21.27 -10.15
#